data_AF-A0A956D5Z8-F1
#
_entry.id   AF-A0A956D5Z8-F1
#
_cell.length_a   1.000
_cell.length_b   1.000
_cell.length_c   1.000
_cell.angle_alpha   90.00
_cell.angle_beta   90.00
_cell.angle_gamma   90.00
#
_symmetry.space_group_name_H-M   'P 1'
#
loop_
_entity.id
_entity.type
_entity.pdbx_description
1 polymer ?
#
loop_
_entity_poly.entity_id
_entity_poly.type
_entity_poly.pdbx_seq_one_letter_code
_entity_poly.pdbx_strand_id
1 'polypeptide(L)'
;VAFGRRGRLTRKDAEGLLNQAACLNLVSNAVVAWNTVYLDRVVQALRAEGVRVRDEDVARRSPARHQHVHVLGKHRFDDVPDPGRLRQLRGPA
;
A
#
# COMPACT_ATOMS: atom_id res chain seq x y z
N VAL A 1 8.59 -14.17 6.02
CA VAL A 1 8.28 -12.80 5.56
C VAL A 1 9.47 -11.90 5.86
N ALA A 2 10.19 -11.43 4.86
CA ALA A 2 11.42 -10.64 5.04
C ALA A 2 11.13 -9.13 4.99
N PHE A 3 10.44 -8.64 6.02
CA PHE A 3 10.50 -7.23 6.38
C PHE A 3 11.21 -7.17 7.74
N GLY A 4 12.41 -6.59 7.78
CA GLY A 4 13.19 -6.42 9.02
C GLY A 4 14.71 -6.54 8.83
N ARG A 5 15.18 -7.19 7.76
CA ARG A 5 16.61 -7.32 7.42
C ARG A 5 17.00 -6.67 6.09
N ARG A 6 16.32 -5.58 5.69
CA ARG A 6 16.59 -4.85 4.43
C ARG A 6 16.57 -5.75 3.17
N GLY A 7 15.64 -6.70 3.08
CA GLY A 7 15.52 -7.57 1.91
C GLY A 7 16.62 -8.63 1.74
N ARG A 8 17.48 -8.88 2.75
CA ARG A 8 18.48 -9.96 2.66
C ARG A 8 17.84 -11.35 2.79
N LEU A 9 17.97 -12.13 1.73
CA LEU A 9 17.61 -13.55 1.65
C LEU A 9 18.56 -14.38 2.54
N THR A 10 18.16 -14.69 3.77
CA THR A 10 19.01 -15.41 4.74
C THR A 10 18.81 -16.93 4.79
N ARG A 11 17.89 -17.51 4.00
CA ARG A 11 17.71 -18.98 3.98
C ARG A 11 18.43 -19.60 2.78
N LYS A 12 19.02 -20.78 3.00
CA LYS A 12 19.79 -21.56 2.01
C LYS A 12 18.91 -22.56 1.22
N ASP A 13 17.60 -22.56 1.45
CA ASP A 13 16.62 -23.47 0.83
C ASP A 13 15.91 -22.79 -0.36
N ALA A 14 15.86 -23.45 -1.52
CA ALA A 14 15.22 -22.88 -2.73
C ALA A 14 13.73 -22.59 -2.49
N GLU A 15 13.04 -23.48 -1.77
CA GLU A 15 11.64 -23.31 -1.40
C GLU A 15 11.41 -22.11 -0.47
N GLY A 16 12.31 -21.87 0.50
CA GLY A 16 12.20 -20.72 1.39
C GLY A 16 12.52 -19.40 0.70
N LEU A 17 13.36 -19.40 -0.35
CA LEU A 17 13.56 -18.26 -1.23
C LEU A 17 12.31 -17.98 -2.09
N LEU A 18 11.72 -19.01 -2.70
CA LEU A 18 10.49 -18.89 -3.49
C LEU A 18 9.34 -18.38 -2.63
N ASN A 19 9.17 -18.92 -1.42
CA ASN A 19 8.15 -18.47 -0.48
C ASN A 19 8.38 -17.00 -0.05
N GLN A 20 9.64 -16.59 0.18
CA GLN A 20 9.95 -15.19 0.48
C GLN A 20 9.65 -14.25 -0.69
N ALA A 21 9.99 -14.64 -1.92
CA ALA A 21 9.71 -13.88 -3.12
C ALA A 21 8.19 -13.78 -3.38
N ALA A 22 7.45 -14.87 -3.21
CA ALA A 22 5.99 -14.91 -3.34
C ALA A 22 5.32 -13.99 -2.31
N CYS A 23 5.72 -14.08 -1.04
CA CYS A 23 5.25 -13.20 0.02
C CYS A 23 5.55 -11.72 -0.26
N LEU A 24 6.76 -11.41 -0.75
CA LEU A 24 7.14 -10.04 -1.08
C LEU A 24 6.32 -9.49 -2.25
N ASN A 25 6.12 -10.30 -3.29
CA ASN A 25 5.30 -9.94 -4.44
C ASN A 25 3.85 -9.67 -4.01
N LEU A 26 3.26 -10.55 -3.21
CA LEU A 26 1.91 -10.38 -2.68
C LEU A 26 1.77 -9.07 -1.90
N VAL A 27 2.67 -8.80 -0.95
CA VAL A 27 2.64 -7.57 -0.14
C VAL A 27 2.84 -6.33 -1.02
N SER A 28 3.77 -6.36 -1.96
CA SER A 28 4.03 -5.26 -2.89
C SER A 28 2.79 -4.92 -3.73
N ASN A 29 2.14 -5.93 -4.32
CA ASN A 29 0.94 -5.74 -5.13
C ASN A 29 -0.24 -5.25 -4.29
N ALA A 30 -0.39 -5.75 -3.06
CA ALA A 30 -1.41 -5.26 -2.13
C ALA A 30 -1.22 -3.77 -1.82
N VAL A 31 0.02 -3.32 -1.59
CA VAL A 31 0.33 -1.89 -1.37
C VAL A 31 0.04 -1.06 -2.61
N VAL A 32 0.43 -1.52 -3.80
CA VAL A 32 0.16 -0.83 -5.08
C VAL A 32 -1.35 -0.69 -5.32
N ALA A 33 -2.11 -1.77 -5.12
CA ALA A 33 -3.56 -1.75 -5.26
C ALA A 33 -4.20 -0.78 -4.26
N TRP A 34 -3.77 -0.85 -2.99
CA TRP A 34 -4.25 0.05 -1.95
C TRP A 34 -3.98 1.52 -2.29
N ASN A 35 -2.76 1.84 -2.70
CA ASN A 35 -2.38 3.20 -3.09
C ASN A 35 -3.20 3.71 -4.28
N THR A 36 -3.43 2.87 -5.29
CA THR A 36 -4.19 3.25 -6.48
C THR A 36 -5.62 3.63 -6.12
N VAL A 37 -6.31 2.79 -5.35
CA VAL A 37 -7.71 3.03 -4.94
C VAL A 37 -7.84 4.27 -4.06
N TYR A 38 -6.90 4.48 -3.14
CA TYR A 38 -6.95 5.63 -2.24
C TYR A 38 -6.55 6.95 -2.89
N LEU A 39 -5.60 6.93 -3.84
CA LEU A 39 -5.25 8.13 -4.59
C LEU A 39 -6.44 8.62 -5.42
N ASP A 40 -7.19 7.73 -6.06
CA ASP A 40 -8.41 8.09 -6.78
C ASP A 40 -9.47 8.73 -5.85
N ARG A 41 -9.70 8.13 -4.67
CA ARG A 41 -10.60 8.70 -3.64
C ARG A 41 -10.16 10.09 -3.17
N VAL A 42 -8.86 10.29 -2.93
CA VAL A 42 -8.32 11.59 -2.54
C VAL A 42 -8.50 12.62 -3.64
N VAL A 43 -8.25 12.26 -4.91
CA VAL A 43 -8.45 13.15 -6.06
C VAL A 43 -9.92 13.54 -6.19
N GLN A 44 -10.85 12.60 -6.03
CA GLN A 44 -12.29 12.86 -6.05
C GLN A 44 -12.72 13.80 -4.92
N ALA A 45 -12.24 13.57 -3.70
CA ALA A 45 -12.53 14.44 -2.55
C ALA A 45 -12.01 15.87 -2.77
N LEU A 46 -10.76 16.02 -3.21
CA LEU A 46 -10.16 17.32 -3.52
C LEU A 46 -10.93 18.06 -4.61
N ARG A 47 -11.38 17.37 -5.66
CA ARG A 47 -12.22 17.96 -6.72
C ARG A 47 -13.57 18.42 -6.18
N ALA A 48 -14.19 17.65 -5.29
CA ALA A 48 -15.45 18.02 -4.65
C ALA A 48 -15.32 19.24 -3.72
N GLU A 49 -14.15 19.42 -3.10
CA GLU A 49 -13.78 20.60 -2.30
C GLU A 49 -13.42 21.83 -3.15
N GLY A 50 -13.45 21.71 -4.48
CA GLY A 50 -13.11 22.80 -5.41
C GLY A 50 -11.61 23.00 -5.63
N VAL A 51 -10.76 22.10 -5.13
CA VAL A 51 -9.32 22.13 -5.38
C VAL A 51 -9.04 21.67 -6.81
N ARG A 52 -8.32 22.51 -7.57
CA ARG A 52 -7.94 22.19 -8.95
C ARG A 52 -6.87 21.10 -8.97
N VAL A 53 -7.27 19.87 -9.27
CA VAL A 53 -6.36 18.73 -9.46
C VAL A 53 -6.23 18.42 -10.95
N ARG A 54 -5.06 18.71 -11.55
CA ARG A 54 -4.77 18.39 -12.96
C ARG A 54 -4.53 16.89 -13.13
N ASP A 55 -5.10 16.29 -14.18
CA ASP A 55 -4.93 14.86 -14.48
C ASP A 55 -3.46 14.48 -14.70
N GLU A 56 -2.66 15.40 -15.25
CA GLU A 56 -1.22 15.24 -15.44
C GLU A 56 -0.46 15.06 -14.13
N ASP A 57 -0.89 15.71 -13.05
CA ASP A 57 -0.27 15.59 -11.73
C ASP A 57 -0.62 14.24 -11.08
N VAL A 58 -1.79 13.68 -11.39
CA VAL A 58 -2.22 12.35 -10.94
C VAL A 58 -1.46 11.27 -11.70
N ALA A 59 -1.32 11.40 -13.03
CA ALA A 59 -0.61 10.44 -13.89
C ALA A 59 0.89 10.31 -13.54
N ARG A 60 1.51 11.37 -13.00
CA ARG A 60 2.93 11.35 -12.57
C ARG A 60 3.16 10.65 -11.23
N ARG A 61 2.11 10.32 -10.47
CA ARG A 61 2.26 9.63 -9.17
C ARG A 61 2.38 8.13 -9.35
N SER A 62 3.55 7.59 -9.01
CA SER A 62 3.74 6.15 -8.94
C SER A 62 2.96 5.56 -7.74
N PRO A 63 2.07 4.58 -7.95
CA PRO A 63 1.38 3.88 -6.89
C PRO A 63 2.31 2.93 -6.10
N ALA A 64 3.56 2.74 -6.54
CA ALA A 64 4.55 1.91 -5.85
C ALA A 64 5.29 2.63 -4.71
N ARG A 65 4.98 3.92 -4.44
CA ARG A 65 5.53 4.62 -3.29
C ARG A 65 5.04 3.96 -2.00
N HIS A 66 5.95 3.57 -1.12
CA HIS A 66 5.63 2.76 0.06
C HIS A 66 6.08 3.41 1.37
N GLN A 67 6.60 4.64 1.35
CA GLN A 67 7.19 5.29 2.53
C GLN A 67 6.15 5.55 3.64
N HIS A 68 4.86 5.61 3.28
CA HIS A 68 3.74 5.72 4.22
C HIS A 68 3.22 4.37 4.76
N VAL A 69 3.77 3.25 4.29
CA VAL A 69 3.37 1.90 4.73
C VAL A 69 4.41 1.35 5.71
N HIS A 70 4.06 1.34 6.99
CA HIS A 70 4.85 0.70 8.03
C HIS A 70 4.60 -0.81 8.01
N VAL A 71 5.45 -1.54 7.29
CA VAL A 71 5.39 -3.02 7.21
C VAL A 71 6.02 -3.68 8.45
N LEU A 72 6.79 -2.93 9.24
CA LEU A 72 7.44 -3.40 10.46
C LEU A 72 6.59 -3.03 11.68
N GLY A 73 6.17 -4.05 12.44
CA GLY A 73 5.40 -3.86 13.66
C GLY A 73 4.59 -5.09 14.01
N LYS A 74 3.96 -5.06 15.19
CA LYS A 74 2.91 -6.03 15.53
C LYS A 74 1.59 -5.45 15.02
N HIS A 75 0.98 -6.12 14.05
CA HIS A 75 -0.34 -5.77 13.55
C HIS A 75 -1.36 -6.72 14.17
N ARG A 76 -2.42 -6.16 14.75
CA ARG A 76 -3.56 -6.93 15.28
C ARG A 76 -4.67 -6.86 14.23
N PHE A 77 -5.20 -8.02 13.85
CA PHE A 77 -6.25 -8.15 12.83
C PHE A 77 -7.61 -8.43 13.50
N ASP A 78 -7.92 -7.77 14.61
CA ASP A 78 -9.18 -8.05 15.33
C ASP A 78 -10.42 -7.53 14.60
N ASP A 79 -10.23 -6.53 13.74
CA ASP A 79 -11.29 -5.89 12.97
C ASP A 79 -10.98 -6.08 11.49
N VAL A 80 -11.61 -7.09 10.89
CA VAL A 80 -11.58 -7.29 9.44
C VAL A 80 -12.71 -6.42 8.87
N PRO A 81 -12.38 -5.32 8.16
CA PRO A 81 -13.42 -4.48 7.59
C PRO A 81 -14.26 -5.26 6.58
N ASP A 82 -15.53 -4.90 6.49
CA ASP A 82 -16.46 -5.45 5.50
C ASP A 82 -15.84 -5.41 4.10
N PRO A 83 -15.78 -6.55 3.36
CA PRO A 83 -15.24 -6.58 2.01
C PRO A 83 -15.84 -5.49 1.12
N GLY A 84 -14.98 -4.61 0.61
CA GLY A 84 -15.39 -3.47 -0.23
C GLY A 84 -15.62 -2.16 0.53
N ARG A 85 -15.63 -2.16 1.87
CA ARG A 85 -15.67 -0.93 2.66
C ARG A 85 -14.26 -0.35 2.80
N LEU A 86 -14.04 0.76 2.11
CA LEU A 86 -12.80 1.53 2.25
C LEU A 86 -12.80 2.32 3.56
N ARG A 87 -11.68 2.28 4.28
CA ARG A 87 -11.36 3.18 5.40
C ARG A 87 -11.54 4.65 4.96
N GLN A 88 -12.14 5.46 5.82
CA GLN A 88 -12.34 6.89 5.60
C GLN A 88 -11.01 7.63 5.40
N LEU A 89 -11.04 8.66 4.55
CA LEU A 89 -9.92 9.58 4.39
C LEU A 89 -9.72 10.36 5.71
N ARG A 90 -8.47 10.61 6.08
CA ARG A 90 -8.17 11.50 7.21
C ARG A 90 -8.33 12.94 6.72
N GLY A 91 -9.02 13.78 7.50
CA GLY A 91 -9.16 15.19 7.18
C GLY A 91 -7.81 15.92 7.18
N PRO A 92 -7.71 17.07 6.49
CA PRO A 92 -6.55 17.95 6.62
C PRO A 92 -6.44 18.41 8.09
N ALA A 93 -5.22 18.36 8.63
CA ALA A 93 -4.89 18.93 9.94
C ALA A 93 -4.75 20.45 9.84
#